data_AF-A0A8T0SXB8-F1
#
_entry.id   AF-A0A8T0SXB8-F1
#
_cell.length_a   1.000
_cell.length_b   1.000
_cell.length_c   1.000
_cell.angle_alpha   90.00
_cell.angle_beta   90.00
_cell.angle_gamma   90.00
#
_symmetry.space_group_name_H-M   'P 1'
#
loop_
_entity.id
_entity.type
_entity.pdbx_description
1 polymer ?
#
loop_
_entity_poly.entity_id
_entity_poly.type
_entity_poly.pdbx_seq_one_letter_code
_entity_poly.pdbx_strand_id
1 'polypeptide(L)'
;MGSFFFKVKREMVKVRSPKKRKKTKVGRQQPTIRRRLGDLQYFGWRWPQVVGLPAHEAERRIKQDCPGVYCEVVSVNALLTMCYCTHRVRIMVDRYGKVVKPPHVG
;
A
#
# COMPACT_ATOMS: atom_id res chain seq x y z
N MET A 1 74.54 -31.49 18.31
CA MET A 1 73.31 -31.29 19.12
C MET A 1 72.13 -31.33 18.16
N GLY A 2 71.24 -32.30 18.35
CA GLY A 2 70.21 -32.68 17.39
C GLY A 2 69.10 -31.64 17.21
N SER A 3 68.56 -31.59 15.99
CA SER A 3 67.31 -30.88 15.70
C SER A 3 66.33 -31.89 15.15
N PHE A 4 65.41 -32.34 16.01
CA PHE A 4 64.29 -33.19 15.64
C PHE A 4 63.30 -32.39 14.79
N PHE A 5 63.33 -32.61 13.48
CA PHE A 5 62.35 -32.02 12.57
C PHE A 5 61.03 -32.81 12.65
N PHE A 6 60.07 -32.31 13.43
CA PHE A 6 58.68 -32.78 13.42
C PHE A 6 58.02 -32.40 12.09
N LYS A 7 57.75 -33.40 11.25
CA LYS A 7 57.02 -33.24 9.99
C LYS A 7 55.52 -33.22 10.26
N VAL A 8 54.94 -32.04 10.41
CA VAL A 8 53.48 -31.84 10.50
C VAL A 8 52.84 -32.19 9.15
N LYS A 9 52.14 -33.33 9.07
CA LYS A 9 51.26 -33.65 7.93
C LYS A 9 50.01 -32.77 8.04
N ARG A 10 49.83 -31.84 7.10
CA ARG A 10 48.54 -31.17 6.90
C ARG A 10 47.67 -32.05 6.02
N GLU A 11 46.72 -32.75 6.62
CA GLU A 11 45.65 -33.43 5.91
C GLU A 11 44.68 -32.36 5.38
N MET A 12 44.60 -32.21 4.05
CA MET A 12 43.66 -31.27 3.44
C MET A 12 42.24 -31.85 3.49
N VAL A 13 41.46 -31.44 4.48
CA VAL A 13 40.01 -31.68 4.50
C VAL A 13 39.38 -30.87 3.36
N LYS A 14 38.96 -31.57 2.30
CA LYS A 14 38.33 -30.98 1.12
C LYS A 14 36.91 -30.54 1.47
N VAL A 15 36.75 -29.29 1.90
CA VAL A 15 35.44 -28.69 2.19
C VAL A 15 34.63 -28.62 0.90
N ARG A 16 33.48 -29.32 0.85
CA ARG A 16 32.56 -29.23 -0.29
C ARG A 16 31.90 -27.85 -0.27
N SER A 17 32.23 -27.02 -1.26
CA SER A 17 31.60 -25.71 -1.44
C SER A 17 30.09 -25.86 -1.62
N PRO A 18 29.24 -25.08 -0.92
CA PRO A 18 27.79 -25.14 -1.11
C PRO A 18 27.44 -24.71 -2.55
N LYS A 19 26.68 -25.55 -3.26
CA LYS A 19 26.18 -25.25 -4.60
C LYS A 19 25.40 -23.94 -4.56
N LYS A 20 25.77 -22.98 -5.43
CA LYS A 20 25.06 -21.71 -5.62
C LYS A 20 23.58 -21.98 -5.87
N ARG A 21 22.73 -21.55 -4.93
CA ARG A 21 21.27 -21.59 -5.02
C ARG A 21 20.84 -20.73 -6.21
N LYS A 22 20.20 -21.35 -7.21
CA LYS A 22 19.56 -20.60 -8.30
C LYS A 22 18.47 -19.72 -7.70
N LYS A 23 18.58 -18.39 -7.88
CA LYS A 23 17.49 -17.46 -7.54
C LYS A 23 16.33 -17.74 -8.49
N THR A 24 15.30 -18.42 -8.01
CA THR A 24 14.01 -18.48 -8.68
C THR A 24 13.45 -17.06 -8.71
N LYS A 25 13.33 -16.48 -9.90
CA LYS A 25 12.55 -15.25 -10.09
C LYS A 25 11.07 -15.62 -9.89
N VAL A 26 10.62 -15.61 -8.65
CA VAL A 26 9.19 -15.52 -8.37
C VAL A 26 8.82 -14.08 -8.69
N GLY A 27 8.52 -13.83 -9.97
CA GLY A 27 7.84 -12.60 -10.33
C GLY A 27 6.52 -12.59 -9.56
N ARG A 28 6.30 -11.56 -8.74
CA ARG A 28 4.96 -11.29 -8.23
C ARG A 28 4.09 -11.03 -9.45
N GLN A 29 3.39 -12.06 -9.93
CA GLN A 29 2.29 -11.86 -10.85
C GLN A 29 1.25 -11.12 -10.04
N GLN A 30 1.11 -9.82 -10.28
CA GLN A 30 -0.09 -9.13 -9.85
C GLN A 30 -1.24 -9.85 -10.57
N PRO A 31 -2.26 -10.35 -9.85
CA PRO A 31 -3.43 -10.86 -10.54
C PRO A 31 -3.90 -9.73 -11.44
N THR A 32 -3.95 -9.98 -12.75
CA THR A 32 -4.76 -9.16 -13.66
C THR A 32 -6.19 -9.36 -13.21
N ILE A 33 -6.58 -8.60 -12.19
CA ILE A 33 -7.96 -8.39 -11.80
C ILE A 33 -8.60 -7.92 -13.10
N ARG A 34 -9.37 -8.81 -13.73
CA ARG A 34 -10.30 -8.44 -14.80
C ARG A 34 -11.24 -7.44 -14.16
N ARG A 35 -10.88 -6.15 -14.21
CA ARG A 35 -11.65 -5.03 -13.65
C ARG A 35 -13.05 -5.21 -14.21
N ARG A 36 -14.02 -5.55 -13.37
CA ARG A 36 -15.40 -5.66 -13.82
C ARG A 36 -15.78 -4.25 -14.28
N LEU A 37 -16.48 -4.13 -15.40
CA LEU A 37 -16.78 -2.84 -16.03
C LEU A 37 -17.43 -1.82 -15.06
N GLY A 38 -18.10 -2.31 -13.99
CA GLY A 38 -18.70 -1.49 -12.93
C GLY A 38 -17.73 -0.91 -11.89
N ASP A 39 -16.52 -1.44 -11.74
CA ASP A 39 -15.57 -1.03 -10.69
C ASP A 39 -14.90 0.33 -10.96
N LEU A 40 -15.27 1.02 -12.06
CA LEU A 40 -14.72 2.32 -12.45
C LEU A 40 -15.79 3.40 -12.59
N GLN A 41 -17.04 3.13 -12.20
CA GLN A 41 -18.16 4.05 -12.44
C GLN A 41 -17.92 5.47 -11.89
N TYR A 42 -17.15 5.59 -10.81
CA TYR A 42 -16.80 6.88 -10.18
C TYR A 42 -15.28 7.14 -10.13
N PHE A 43 -14.49 6.45 -10.96
CA PHE A 43 -13.04 6.61 -10.99
C PHE A 43 -12.66 8.07 -11.29
N GLY A 44 -11.88 8.68 -10.40
CA GLY A 44 -11.43 10.05 -10.57
C GLY A 44 -12.48 11.12 -10.26
N TRP A 45 -13.67 10.76 -9.76
CA TRP A 45 -14.67 11.72 -9.31
C TRP A 45 -14.20 12.46 -8.06
N ARG A 46 -14.48 13.77 -7.99
CA ARG A 46 -14.05 14.68 -6.92
C ARG A 46 -15.15 15.65 -6.55
N TRP A 47 -15.15 16.09 -5.30
CA TRP A 47 -16.12 17.06 -4.77
C TRP A 47 -15.43 18.34 -4.27
N PRO A 48 -15.07 19.28 -5.15
CA PRO A 48 -14.54 20.57 -4.70
C PRO A 48 -15.55 21.40 -3.90
N GLN A 49 -16.84 21.25 -4.16
CA GLN A 49 -17.93 22.01 -3.54
C GLN A 49 -18.19 21.66 -2.07
N VAL A 50 -17.60 20.58 -1.54
CA VAL A 50 -17.78 20.18 -0.14
C VAL A 50 -16.65 20.64 0.78
N VAL A 51 -15.63 21.30 0.23
CA VAL A 51 -14.54 21.88 1.02
C VAL A 51 -15.08 22.99 1.92
N GLY A 52 -14.69 22.99 3.19
CA GLY A 52 -15.16 23.95 4.20
C GLY A 52 -16.47 23.56 4.90
N LEU A 53 -17.22 22.59 4.37
CA LEU A 53 -18.43 22.06 5.01
C LEU A 53 -18.08 21.16 6.21
N PRO A 54 -19.03 20.96 7.14
CA PRO A 54 -18.90 19.93 8.16
C PRO A 54 -18.95 18.53 7.53
N ALA A 55 -18.21 17.57 8.11
CA ALA A 55 -18.15 16.19 7.60
C ALA A 55 -19.54 15.57 7.34
N HIS A 56 -20.50 15.74 8.25
CA HIS A 56 -21.84 15.18 8.10
C HIS A 56 -22.57 15.68 6.83
N GLU A 57 -22.34 16.93 6.44
CA GLU A 57 -22.98 17.52 5.26
C GLU A 57 -22.27 17.07 3.98
N ALA A 58 -20.95 16.99 4.02
CA ALA A 58 -20.15 16.44 2.93
C ALA A 58 -20.54 14.98 2.64
N GLU A 59 -20.70 14.15 3.67
CA GLU A 59 -21.15 12.76 3.51
C GLU A 59 -22.52 12.66 2.84
N ARG A 60 -23.48 13.52 3.23
CA ARG A 60 -24.82 13.52 2.62
C ARG A 60 -24.76 13.84 1.14
N ARG A 61 -23.99 14.86 0.74
CA ARG A 61 -23.82 15.23 -0.67
C ARG A 61 -23.14 14.13 -1.47
N ILE A 62 -22.09 13.51 -0.93
CA ILE A 62 -21.37 12.42 -1.60
C ILE A 62 -22.29 11.20 -1.80
N LYS A 63 -23.10 10.84 -0.80
CA LYS A 63 -24.07 9.74 -0.90
C LYS A 63 -25.21 10.03 -1.89
N GLN A 64 -25.59 11.30 -2.05
CA GLN A 64 -26.59 11.70 -3.07
C GLN A 64 -26.03 11.57 -4.48
N ASP A 65 -24.81 12.05 -4.72
CA ASP A 65 -24.18 11.98 -6.04
C ASP A 65 -23.76 10.53 -6.40
N CYS A 66 -23.32 9.76 -5.40
CA CYS A 66 -22.80 8.42 -5.56
C CYS A 66 -23.33 7.49 -4.44
N PRO A 67 -24.50 6.86 -4.61
CA PRO A 67 -25.13 6.08 -3.53
C PRO A 67 -24.38 4.78 -3.15
N GLY A 68 -23.38 4.38 -3.93
CA GLY A 68 -22.61 3.14 -3.72
C GLY A 68 -21.22 3.33 -3.09
N VAL A 69 -20.85 4.54 -2.65
CA VAL A 69 -19.53 4.80 -2.06
C VAL A 69 -19.57 4.84 -0.53
N TYR A 70 -18.57 4.23 0.08
CA TYR A 70 -18.29 4.30 1.51
C TYR A 70 -17.49 5.57 1.82
N CYS A 71 -18.03 6.40 2.72
CA CYS A 71 -17.36 7.60 3.20
C CYS A 71 -16.56 7.28 4.46
N GLU A 72 -15.26 7.55 4.43
CA GLU A 72 -14.36 7.44 5.58
C GLU A 72 -13.95 8.83 6.03
N VAL A 73 -14.33 9.23 7.24
CA VAL A 73 -13.91 10.52 7.83
C VAL A 73 -12.58 10.32 8.53
N VAL A 74 -11.58 11.10 8.14
CA VAL A 74 -10.20 10.96 8.59
C VAL A 74 -9.66 12.32 9.00
N SER A 75 -8.91 12.40 10.09
CA SER A 75 -8.17 13.62 10.44
C SER A 75 -7.03 13.88 9.44
N VAL A 76 -6.69 15.15 9.21
CA VAL A 76 -5.62 15.54 8.26
C VAL A 76 -4.25 14.89 8.57
N ASN A 77 -4.00 14.54 9.83
CA ASN A 77 -2.72 14.01 10.29
C ASN A 77 -2.69 12.48 10.43
N ALA A 78 -3.76 11.77 10.03
CA ALA A 78 -3.78 10.32 10.14
C ALA A 78 -2.87 9.66 9.10
N LEU A 79 -2.23 8.56 9.49
CA LEU A 79 -1.47 7.72 8.56
C LEU A 79 -2.44 6.87 7.73
N LEU A 80 -2.40 7.09 6.41
CA LEU A 80 -3.31 6.44 5.47
C LEU A 80 -2.59 5.39 4.64
N THR A 81 -3.27 4.28 4.41
CA THR A 81 -2.85 3.30 3.40
C THR A 81 -3.00 3.89 2.01
N MET A 82 -1.95 3.80 1.19
CA MET A 82 -1.92 4.31 -0.20
C MET A 82 -2.58 3.34 -1.20
N CYS A 83 -3.38 2.38 -0.75
CA CYS A 83 -4.14 1.49 -1.62
C CYS A 83 -5.37 2.22 -2.17
N TYR A 84 -5.62 2.07 -3.47
CA TYR A 84 -6.78 2.63 -4.14
C TYR A 84 -8.01 1.72 -3.98
N CYS A 85 -9.14 2.28 -3.55
CA CYS A 85 -10.41 1.58 -3.43
C CYS A 85 -11.51 2.36 -4.17
N THR A 86 -12.07 1.80 -5.25
CA THR A 86 -13.07 2.54 -6.06
C THR A 86 -14.40 2.81 -5.35
N HIS A 87 -14.70 2.06 -4.29
CA HIS A 87 -15.93 2.26 -3.51
C HIS A 87 -15.68 3.08 -2.24
N ARG A 88 -14.53 3.74 -2.11
CA ARG A 88 -14.20 4.54 -0.93
C ARG A 88 -13.99 6.00 -1.29
N VAL A 89 -14.47 6.88 -0.43
CA VAL A 89 -14.17 8.32 -0.46
C VAL A 89 -13.66 8.72 0.91
N ARG A 90 -12.45 9.30 0.95
CA ARG A 90 -11.85 9.80 2.18
C ARG A 90 -12.13 11.28 2.34
N ILE A 91 -12.79 11.63 3.44
CA ILE A 91 -13.11 13.01 3.83
C ILE A 91 -12.10 13.45 4.88
N MET A 92 -11.16 14.32 4.48
CA MET A 92 -10.13 14.84 5.38
C MET A 92 -10.67 16.03 6.17
N VAL A 93 -10.75 15.88 7.48
CA VAL A 93 -11.27 16.90 8.41
C VAL A 93 -10.18 17.54 9.26
N ASP A 94 -10.37 18.84 9.52
CA ASP A 94 -9.58 19.60 10.49
C ASP A 94 -10.03 19.33 11.94
N ARG A 95 -9.33 19.90 12.92
CA ARG A 95 -9.70 19.92 14.34
C ARG A 95 -11.12 20.43 14.61
N TYR A 96 -11.64 21.29 13.73
CA TYR A 96 -12.99 21.84 13.80
C TYR A 96 -14.06 20.97 13.09
N GLY A 97 -13.69 19.80 12.58
CA GLY A 97 -14.61 18.90 11.85
C GLY A 97 -15.00 19.40 10.46
N LYS A 98 -14.27 20.39 9.91
CA LYS A 98 -14.47 20.93 8.57
C LYS A 98 -13.58 20.24 7.55
N VAL A 99 -14.10 20.04 6.35
CA VAL A 99 -13.36 19.42 5.25
C VAL A 99 -12.26 20.38 4.76
N VAL A 100 -11.01 19.91 4.79
CA VAL A 100 -9.83 20.71 4.40
C VAL A 100 -9.47 20.53 2.94
N LYS A 101 -9.61 19.30 2.44
CA LYS A 101 -9.24 18.93 1.06
C LYS A 101 -10.44 18.39 0.32
N PRO A 102 -10.51 18.61 -1.01
CA PRO A 102 -11.59 18.06 -1.82
C PRO A 102 -11.53 16.52 -1.77
N PRO A 103 -12.58 15.86 -1.25
CA PRO A 103 -12.62 14.41 -1.23
C PRO A 103 -12.73 13.89 -2.67
N HIS A 104 -12.14 12.72 -2.88
CA HIS A 104 -12.13 12.02 -4.15
C HIS A 104 -12.32 10.53 -3.92
N VAL A 105 -12.77 9.83 -4.95
CA VAL A 105 -12.88 8.38 -4.93
C VAL A 105 -11.49 7.76 -4.93
N GLY A 106 -11.16 6.97 -3.90
CA GLY A 106 -9.83 6.39 -3.67
C GLY A 106 -9.57 5.82 -2.28
#